data_AF-A0AAU9M4R0-F1
#
_entry.id   AF-A0AAU9M4R0-F1
#
_cell.length_a   1.000
_cell.length_b   1.000
_cell.length_c   1.000
_cell.angle_alpha   90.00
_cell.angle_beta   90.00
_cell.angle_gamma   90.00
#
_symmetry.space_group_name_H-M   'P 1'
#
loop_
_entity.id
_entity.type
_entity.pdbx_description
1 polymer ?
#
loop_
_entity_poly.entity_id
_entity_poly.type
_entity_poly.pdbx_seq_one_letter_code
_entity_poly.pdbx_strand_id
1 'polypeptide(L)'
;MEMEQEVNLEEETKDSDDDFLDSEEVSRTIAVQHDETSPSVRSKKRKNRSDEGFNKAVGLITESLKEISKDLSEGIKFDMNINELSEKIPSVILKMNSISQLEKFKALTKIRSDPITVQNFWEIEEGDIEAWVKYILEG
;
A
#
# COMPACT_ATOMS: atom_id res chain seq x y z
N MET A 1 29.71 31.82 -30.48
CA MET A 1 28.72 32.75 -31.06
C MET A 1 27.45 31.94 -31.21
N GLU A 2 26.34 32.52 -30.76
CA GLU A 2 24.96 32.22 -31.22
C GLU A 2 24.38 30.87 -30.78
N MET A 3 23.15 30.76 -30.29
CA MET A 3 22.08 31.71 -29.99
C MET A 3 21.13 31.00 -29.01
N GLU A 4 20.58 31.75 -28.07
CA GLU A 4 19.39 31.38 -27.29
C GLU A 4 18.22 31.10 -28.23
N GLN A 5 17.37 30.11 -27.92
CA GLN A 5 15.97 30.21 -28.32
C GLN A 5 15.07 29.42 -27.38
N GLU A 6 14.48 30.14 -26.43
CA GLU A 6 13.20 29.78 -25.82
C GLU A 6 12.13 29.81 -26.92
N VAL A 7 11.31 28.75 -27.00
CA VAL A 7 10.08 28.78 -27.80
C VAL A 7 8.95 28.29 -26.91
N ASN A 8 8.27 29.28 -26.31
CA ASN A 8 6.97 29.12 -25.70
C ASN A 8 5.95 29.02 -26.83
N LEU A 9 5.16 27.93 -26.89
CA LEU A 9 4.03 27.83 -27.82
C LEU A 9 2.83 27.25 -27.08
N GLU A 10 2.04 28.16 -26.53
CA GLU A 10 0.66 27.95 -26.10
C GLU A 10 -0.22 28.30 -27.32
N GLU A 11 -0.99 27.36 -27.88
CA GLU A 11 -2.29 27.68 -28.49
C GLU A 11 -3.16 26.43 -28.69
N GLU A 12 -4.18 26.37 -27.84
CA GLU A 12 -5.59 26.04 -28.11
C GLU A 12 -5.97 25.76 -29.58
N THR A 13 -6.59 24.60 -29.83
CA THR A 13 -7.49 24.42 -30.98
C THR A 13 -8.85 23.90 -30.51
N LYS A 14 -9.87 24.66 -30.94
CA LYS A 14 -11.30 24.52 -30.68
C LYS A 14 -11.97 23.38 -31.46
N ASP A 15 -13.06 22.91 -30.86
CA ASP A 15 -14.37 22.52 -31.41
C ASP A 15 -14.46 21.69 -32.70
N SER A 16 -15.11 20.52 -32.58
CA SER A 16 -16.25 20.20 -33.45
C SER A 16 -17.09 19.09 -32.82
N ASP A 17 -18.33 19.43 -32.48
CA ASP A 17 -19.44 18.48 -32.34
C ASP A 17 -19.53 17.59 -33.59
N ASP A 18 -19.81 16.30 -33.40
CA ASP A 18 -20.64 15.58 -34.37
C ASP A 18 -21.41 14.45 -33.68
N ASP A 19 -22.72 14.62 -33.71
CA ASP A 19 -23.75 13.72 -33.24
C ASP A 19 -23.64 12.36 -33.93
N PHE A 20 -23.34 11.30 -33.18
CA PHE A 20 -23.49 9.94 -33.70
C PHE A 20 -24.97 9.51 -33.59
N LEU A 21 -25.79 10.11 -34.46
CA LEU A 21 -27.18 9.71 -34.69
C LEU A 21 -27.22 8.33 -35.37
N ASP A 22 -27.81 7.42 -34.61
CA ASP A 22 -28.59 6.25 -34.99
C ASP A 22 -29.06 6.29 -36.46
N SER A 23 -28.44 5.45 -37.30
CA SER A 23 -28.86 5.25 -38.70
C SER A 23 -29.44 3.85 -38.85
N GLU A 24 -30.72 3.85 -39.22
CA GLU A 24 -31.60 2.71 -39.48
C GLU A 24 -30.97 1.54 -40.26
N GLU A 25 -31.35 0.31 -39.90
CA GLU A 25 -31.62 -0.70 -40.92
C GLU A 25 -32.98 -1.36 -40.72
N VAL A 26 -33.87 -0.97 -41.62
CA VAL A 26 -35.22 -1.49 -41.85
C VAL A 26 -35.14 -2.97 -42.27
N SER A 27 -35.77 -3.85 -41.50
CA SER A 27 -36.19 -5.17 -42.02
C SER A 27 -37.67 -5.39 -41.72
N ARG A 28 -38.47 -5.19 -42.77
CA ARG A 28 -39.89 -5.49 -42.82
C ARG A 28 -40.08 -7.01 -42.81
N THR A 29 -40.78 -7.53 -41.81
CA THR A 29 -41.43 -8.85 -41.91
C THR A 29 -42.91 -8.69 -41.64
N ILE A 30 -43.70 -8.84 -42.70
CA ILE A 30 -45.16 -8.98 -42.65
C ILE A 30 -45.47 -10.32 -41.99
N ALA A 31 -46.18 -10.31 -40.86
CA ALA A 31 -46.89 -11.47 -40.36
C ALA A 31 -48.12 -11.03 -39.53
N VAL A 32 -49.26 -11.03 -40.22
CA VAL A 32 -50.58 -11.51 -39.77
C VAL A 32 -51.08 -11.03 -38.39
N GLN A 33 -52.14 -10.22 -38.44
CA GLN A 33 -53.08 -10.02 -37.34
C GLN A 33 -53.57 -11.37 -36.79
N HIS A 34 -53.37 -11.62 -35.50
CA HIS A 34 -54.24 -12.51 -34.75
C HIS A 34 -54.71 -11.80 -33.49
N ASP A 35 -56.02 -11.76 -33.39
CA ASP A 35 -56.79 -11.16 -32.33
C ASP A 35 -56.73 -12.00 -31.05
N GLU A 36 -56.92 -11.31 -29.94
CA GLU A 36 -57.35 -11.79 -28.64
C GLU A 36 -56.42 -12.62 -27.72
N THR A 37 -56.41 -12.12 -26.48
CA THR A 37 -56.05 -12.77 -25.20
C THR A 37 -54.59 -12.68 -24.79
N SER A 38 -54.25 -11.56 -24.16
CA SER A 38 -53.09 -11.43 -23.26
C SER A 38 -53.06 -12.60 -22.25
N PRO A 39 -52.07 -13.51 -22.28
CA PRO A 39 -51.71 -14.19 -21.07
C PRO A 39 -50.84 -13.21 -20.31
N SER A 40 -51.40 -12.61 -19.26
CA SER A 40 -50.60 -12.00 -18.20
C SER A 40 -49.63 -13.08 -17.72
N VAL A 41 -48.41 -13.10 -18.26
CA VAL A 41 -47.33 -13.92 -17.75
C VAL A 41 -46.97 -13.27 -16.43
N ARG A 42 -47.71 -13.66 -15.38
CA ARG A 42 -47.45 -13.29 -14.01
C ARG A 42 -46.02 -13.74 -13.73
N SER A 43 -45.07 -12.82 -13.90
CA SER A 43 -43.68 -13.03 -13.61
C SER A 43 -43.63 -13.42 -12.14
N LYS A 44 -43.41 -14.71 -11.87
CA LYS A 44 -43.07 -15.17 -10.53
C LYS A 44 -41.73 -14.53 -10.22
N LYS A 45 -41.76 -13.35 -9.57
CA LYS A 45 -40.59 -12.69 -9.01
C LYS A 45 -39.84 -13.75 -8.21
N ARG A 46 -38.73 -14.26 -8.76
CA ARG A 46 -37.86 -15.20 -8.06
C ARG A 46 -37.47 -14.49 -6.77
N LYS A 47 -37.92 -15.00 -5.63
CA LYS A 47 -37.49 -14.51 -4.32
C LYS A 47 -36.02 -14.90 -4.21
N ASN A 48 -35.12 -13.99 -4.58
CA ASN A 48 -33.68 -14.16 -4.47
C ASN A 48 -33.37 -14.46 -3.00
N ARG A 49 -32.91 -15.67 -2.71
CA ARG A 49 -32.32 -16.04 -1.40
C ARG A 49 -30.85 -15.60 -1.35
N SER A 50 -30.51 -14.41 -1.82
CA SER A 50 -29.11 -14.02 -2.08
C SER A 50 -28.43 -13.20 -0.98
N ASP A 51 -29.12 -12.80 0.08
CA ASP A 51 -28.51 -11.90 1.06
C ASP A 51 -27.61 -12.60 2.07
N GLU A 52 -27.90 -13.85 2.44
CA GLU A 52 -27.15 -14.52 3.52
C GLU A 52 -25.72 -14.91 3.11
N GLY A 53 -25.54 -15.37 1.87
CA GLY A 53 -24.22 -15.64 1.31
C GLY A 53 -23.38 -14.38 1.12
N PHE A 54 -24.03 -13.30 0.66
CA PHE A 54 -23.39 -11.99 0.49
C PHE A 54 -22.98 -11.39 1.84
N ASN A 55 -23.89 -11.31 2.81
CA ASN A 55 -23.61 -10.78 4.15
C ASN A 55 -22.53 -11.59 4.87
N LYS A 56 -22.53 -12.92 4.72
CA LYS A 56 -21.46 -13.78 5.24
C LYS A 56 -20.11 -13.46 4.60
N ALA A 57 -20.07 -13.31 3.27
CA ALA A 57 -18.84 -12.96 2.56
C ALA A 57 -18.32 -11.57 2.98
N VAL A 58 -19.21 -10.58 3.10
CA VAL A 58 -18.88 -9.23 3.59
C VAL A 58 -18.34 -9.28 5.02
N GLY A 59 -18.94 -10.08 5.90
CA GLY A 59 -18.47 -10.27 7.27
C GLY A 59 -17.04 -10.84 7.32
N LEU A 60 -16.76 -11.89 6.54
CA LEU A 60 -15.42 -12.48 6.45
C LEU A 60 -14.38 -11.49 5.92
N ILE A 61 -14.71 -10.72 4.88
CA ILE A 61 -13.82 -9.68 4.34
C ILE A 61 -13.54 -8.61 5.40
N THR A 62 -14.58 -8.15 6.09
CA THR A 62 -14.45 -7.11 7.12
C THR A 62 -13.56 -7.57 8.27
N GLU A 63 -13.71 -8.82 8.73
CA GLU A 63 -12.85 -9.40 9.76
C GLU A 63 -11.38 -9.49 9.29
N SER A 64 -11.16 -9.98 8.06
CA SER A 64 -9.81 -10.06 7.49
C SER A 64 -9.16 -8.69 7.34
N LEU A 65 -9.93 -7.67 6.93
CA LEU A 65 -9.44 -6.30 6.80
C LEU A 65 -9.06 -5.71 8.15
N LYS A 66 -9.84 -6.01 9.19
CA LYS A 66 -9.57 -5.58 10.56
C LYS A 66 -8.29 -6.21 11.10
N GLU A 67 -8.06 -7.50 10.84
CA GLU A 67 -6.83 -8.20 11.21
C GLU A 67 -5.61 -7.61 10.50
N ILE A 68 -5.65 -7.49 9.16
CA ILE A 68 -4.56 -6.89 8.38
C ILE A 68 -4.29 -5.45 8.83
N SER A 69 -5.34 -4.66 9.09
CA SER A 69 -5.21 -3.28 9.57
C SER A 69 -4.54 -3.23 10.96
N LYS A 70 -4.80 -4.21 11.82
CA LYS A 70 -4.19 -4.29 13.13
C LYS A 70 -2.71 -4.63 13.00
N ASP A 71 -2.37 -5.65 12.23
CA ASP A 71 -0.98 -6.08 12.00
C ASP A 71 -0.15 -4.96 11.37
N LEU A 72 -0.71 -4.25 10.39
CA LEU A 72 -0.06 -3.08 9.78
C LEU A 72 0.17 -1.97 10.82
N SER A 73 -0.81 -1.70 11.69
CA SER A 73 -0.65 -0.70 12.74
C SER A 73 0.44 -1.08 13.75
N GLU A 74 0.54 -2.36 14.10
CA GLU A 74 1.60 -2.87 14.98
C GLU A 74 2.97 -2.80 14.31
N GLY A 75 3.07 -3.16 13.02
CA GLY A 75 4.30 -3.01 12.23
C GLY A 75 4.81 -1.57 12.17
N ILE A 76 3.92 -0.60 11.88
CA ILE A 76 4.30 0.82 11.86
C ILE A 76 4.80 1.29 13.24
N LYS A 77 4.13 0.87 14.32
CA LYS A 77 4.57 1.21 15.69
C LYS A 77 5.95 0.62 16.01
N PHE A 78 6.20 -0.62 15.57
CA PHE A 78 7.49 -1.26 15.73
C PHE A 78 8.58 -0.48 14.99
N ASP A 79 8.38 -0.16 13.71
CA ASP A 79 9.36 0.59 12.91
C ASP A 79 9.65 1.96 13.51
N MET A 80 8.63 2.66 14.00
CA MET A 80 8.79 3.97 14.63
C MET A 80 9.64 3.88 15.92
N ASN A 81 9.40 2.85 16.74
CA ASN A 81 10.19 2.60 17.95
C ASN A 81 11.64 2.24 17.61
N ILE A 82 11.86 1.36 16.63
CA ILE A 82 13.21 1.02 16.17
C ILE A 82 13.96 2.25 15.66
N ASN A 83 13.29 3.14 14.92
CA ASN A 83 13.93 4.37 14.47
C ASN A 83 14.33 5.28 15.64
N GLU A 84 13.44 5.48 16.62
CA GLU A 84 13.74 6.27 17.83
C GLU A 84 14.92 5.68 18.63
N LEU A 85 14.93 4.36 18.80
CA LEU A 85 16.01 3.65 19.47
C LEU A 85 17.32 3.77 18.68
N SER A 86 17.28 3.61 17.36
CA SER A 86 18.44 3.72 16.45
C SER A 86 19.10 5.09 16.51
N GLU A 87 18.32 6.16 16.65
CA GLU A 87 18.84 7.54 16.77
C GLU A 87 19.66 7.77 18.05
N LYS A 88 19.39 7.01 19.11
CA LYS A 88 20.09 7.14 20.40
C LYS A 88 21.42 6.38 20.44
N ILE A 89 21.59 5.34 19.62
CA ILE A 89 22.78 4.46 19.59
C ILE A 89 24.11 5.22 19.39
N PRO A 90 24.22 6.18 18.44
CA PRO A 90 25.44 6.99 18.28
C PRO A 90 25.96 7.60 19.58
N SER A 91 25.06 8.10 20.43
CA SER A 91 25.44 8.74 21.68
C SER A 91 26.10 7.80 22.69
N VAL A 92 25.80 6.50 22.62
CA VAL A 92 26.35 5.46 23.49
C VAL A 92 27.68 4.97 22.92
N ILE A 93 27.70 4.57 21.64
CA ILE A 93 28.91 4.05 20.98
C ILE A 93 30.04 5.08 20.97
N LEU A 94 29.74 6.36 20.74
CA LEU A 94 30.78 7.39 20.69
C LEU A 94 31.50 7.60 22.02
N LYS A 95 30.86 7.28 23.15
CA LYS A 95 31.45 7.39 24.50
C LYS A 95 32.37 6.24 24.87
N MET A 96 32.35 5.13 24.12
CA MET A 96 33.19 3.96 24.38
C MET A 96 34.67 4.30 24.17
N ASN A 97 35.52 4.03 25.15
CA ASN A 97 36.94 4.39 25.07
C ASN A 97 37.84 3.21 24.69
N SER A 98 37.34 1.97 24.75
CA SER A 98 38.14 0.78 24.48
C SER A 98 38.13 0.33 23.02
N ILE A 99 37.42 1.07 22.15
CA ILE A 99 37.37 0.84 20.69
C ILE A 99 37.80 2.09 19.91
N SER A 100 38.45 1.87 18.76
CA SER A 100 38.91 2.93 17.87
C SER A 100 37.77 3.65 17.16
N GLN A 101 38.04 4.84 16.61
CA GLN A 101 37.02 5.59 15.84
C GLN A 101 36.51 4.83 14.62
N LEU A 102 37.37 4.07 13.95
CA LEU A 102 36.98 3.24 12.81
C LEU A 102 36.03 2.11 13.25
N GLU A 103 36.33 1.45 14.37
CA GLU A 103 35.47 0.41 14.95
C GLU A 103 34.13 0.98 15.41
N LYS A 104 34.11 2.17 16.01
CA LYS A 104 32.87 2.88 16.34
C LYS A 104 32.00 3.09 15.09
N PHE A 105 32.58 3.58 14.01
CA PHE A 105 31.83 3.79 12.77
C PHE A 105 31.27 2.49 12.20
N LYS A 106 32.09 1.43 12.16
CA LYS A 106 31.64 0.09 11.73
C LYS A 106 30.52 -0.46 12.61
N ALA A 107 30.64 -0.31 13.93
CA ALA A 107 29.64 -0.76 14.88
C ALA A 107 28.32 -0.02 14.66
N LEU A 108 28.37 1.30 14.47
CA LEU A 108 27.17 2.10 14.18
C LEU A 108 26.47 1.62 12.91
N THR A 109 27.21 1.36 11.84
CA THR A 109 26.62 0.83 10.60
C THR A 109 25.99 -0.55 10.83
N LYS A 110 26.70 -1.46 11.51
CA LYS A 110 26.25 -2.84 11.71
C LYS A 110 25.06 -2.96 12.67
N ILE A 111 25.03 -2.14 13.72
CA ILE A 111 23.91 -2.15 14.68
C ILE A 111 22.67 -1.54 14.05
N ARG A 112 22.80 -0.42 13.34
CA ARG A 112 21.65 0.31 12.76
C ARG A 112 21.13 -0.31 11.47
N SER A 113 21.85 -1.26 10.86
CA SER A 113 21.41 -1.91 9.62
C SER A 113 20.28 -2.92 9.80
N ASP A 114 20.06 -3.40 11.02
CA ASP A 114 19.07 -4.43 11.33
C ASP A 114 18.23 -4.05 12.55
N PRO A 115 16.89 -3.96 12.44
CA PRO A 115 15.99 -3.72 13.57
C PRO A 115 16.21 -4.65 14.76
N ILE A 116 16.51 -5.93 14.52
CA ILE A 116 16.72 -6.90 15.61
C ILE A 116 18.01 -6.56 16.36
N THR A 117 19.06 -6.19 15.64
CA THR A 117 20.32 -5.76 16.23
C THR A 117 20.18 -4.45 17.02
N VAL A 118 19.36 -3.51 16.55
CA VAL A 118 18.98 -2.31 17.32
C VAL A 118 18.27 -2.69 18.61
N GLN A 119 17.31 -3.62 18.57
CA GLN A 119 16.59 -4.05 19.76
C GLN A 119 17.53 -4.73 20.76
N ASN A 120 18.34 -5.69 20.31
CA ASN A 120 19.31 -6.40 21.14
C ASN A 120 20.29 -5.43 21.84
N PHE A 121 20.73 -4.37 21.15
CA PHE A 121 21.61 -3.36 21.72
C PHE A 121 21.03 -2.73 23.01
N TRP A 122 19.72 -2.51 23.05
CA TRP A 122 19.04 -1.90 24.19
C TRP A 122 18.62 -2.90 25.28
N GLU A 123 18.66 -4.20 24.99
CA GLU A 123 18.40 -5.27 25.95
C GLU A 123 19.65 -5.66 26.75
N ILE A 124 20.84 -5.24 26.30
CA ILE A 124 22.11 -5.53 26.98
C ILE A 124 22.33 -4.59 28.15
N GLU A 125 22.86 -5.11 29.26
CA GLU A 125 23.25 -4.31 30.41
C GLU A 125 24.36 -3.32 30.06
N GLU A 126 24.31 -2.09 30.59
CA GLU A 126 25.22 -1.00 30.22
C GLU A 126 26.71 -1.38 30.34
N GLY A 127 27.07 -2.21 31.33
CA GLY A 127 28.43 -2.70 31.54
C GLY A 127 28.93 -3.67 30.46
N ASP A 128 28.03 -4.38 29.78
CA ASP A 128 28.34 -5.41 28.80
C ASP A 128 28.22 -4.92 27.35
N ILE A 129 27.65 -3.72 27.12
CA ILE A 129 27.45 -3.17 25.78
C ILE A 129 28.78 -3.12 25.00
N GLU A 130 29.85 -2.66 25.63
CA GLU A 130 31.14 -2.51 24.94
C GLU A 130 31.76 -3.86 24.55
N ALA A 131 31.57 -4.90 25.36
CA ALA A 131 31.99 -6.26 25.05
C ALA A 131 31.16 -6.85 23.89
N TRP A 132 29.84 -6.63 23.91
CA TRP A 132 28.96 -7.04 22.82
C TRP A 132 29.29 -6.32 21.51
N VAL A 133 29.60 -5.02 21.56
CA VAL A 133 30.03 -4.24 20.38
C VAL A 133 31.29 -4.83 19.76
N LYS A 134 32.25 -5.29 20.56
CA LYS A 134 33.44 -5.99 20.03
C LYS A 134 33.06 -7.32 19.39
N TYR A 135 32.24 -8.12 20.06
CA TYR A 135 31.75 -9.39 19.53
C TYR A 135 31.08 -9.24 18.14
N ILE A 136 30.18 -8.26 17.98
CA ILE A 136 29.54 -8.05 16.67
C ILE A 136 30.51 -7.55 15.60
N LEU A 137 31.63 -6.92 15.96
CA LEU A 137 32.64 -6.45 15.01
C LEU A 137 33.56 -7.59 14.54
N GLU A 138 33.74 -8.62 15.37
CA GLU A 138 34.57 -9.80 15.08
C GLU A 138 33.86 -10.82 14.17
N GLY A 139 32.52 -10.87 14.23
CA GLY A 139 31.68 -11.74 13.39
C GLY A 139 31.33 -11.21 12.00
#